data_AF-A0A6H1ZRZ8-F1
#
_entry.id   AF-A0A6H1ZRZ8-F1
#
_cell.length_a   1.000
_cell.length_b   1.000
_cell.length_c   1.000
_cell.angle_alpha   90.00
_cell.angle_beta   90.00
_cell.angle_gamma   90.00
#
_symmetry.space_group_name_H-M   'P 1'
#
loop_
_entity.id
_entity.type
_entity.pdbx_description
1 polymer ?
#
loop_
_entity_poly.entity_id
_entity_poly.type
_entity_poly.pdbx_seq_one_letter_code
_entity_poly.pdbx_strand_id
1 'polypeptide(L)'
;MEKKEILEGNKLIAKFMDFEFLNKNDYAKQVHCPSEELDHMPDCNCYYHSSWDWLMPVLIKVVSMKEYYEFRKGYMWPYMEGNPMACFSITQKHDTNLTFEIIYKEVIKFIKWYNKEKSNDTK
;
A
#
# COMPACT_ATOMS: atom_id res chain seq x y z
N MET A 1 -12.42 10.39 3.87
CA MET A 1 -12.77 8.98 3.53
C MET A 1 -13.79 8.44 4.52
N GLU A 2 -14.70 7.59 4.09
CA GLU A 2 -15.66 6.94 4.98
C GLU A 2 -14.98 5.82 5.81
N LYS A 3 -15.50 5.54 7.02
CA LYS A 3 -14.95 4.50 7.92
C LYS A 3 -14.86 3.12 7.24
N LYS A 4 -15.82 2.80 6.37
CA LYS A 4 -15.84 1.54 5.60
C LYS A 4 -14.70 1.48 4.58
N GLU A 5 -14.47 2.57 3.84
CA GLU A 5 -13.37 2.66 2.85
C GLU A 5 -12.00 2.52 3.52
N ILE A 6 -11.84 3.15 4.69
CA ILE A 6 -10.62 3.04 5.50
C ILE A 6 -10.38 1.59 5.93
N LEU A 7 -11.42 0.92 6.45
CA LEU A 7 -11.31 -0.46 6.90
C LEU A 7 -10.96 -1.42 5.76
N GLU A 8 -11.61 -1.28 4.61
CA GLU A 8 -11.35 -2.09 3.42
C GLU A 8 -9.95 -1.82 2.83
N GLY A 9 -9.53 -0.56 2.80
CA GLY A 9 -8.19 -0.17 2.35
C GLY A 9 -7.08 -0.74 3.24
N ASN A 10 -7.22 -0.62 4.56
CA ASN A 10 -6.29 -1.19 5.52
C ASN A 10 -6.17 -2.72 5.37
N LYS A 11 -7.30 -3.41 5.19
CA LYS A 11 -7.31 -4.86 4.95
C LYS A 11 -6.60 -5.25 3.66
N LEU A 12 -6.77 -4.46 2.60
CA LEU A 12 -6.10 -4.67 1.33
C LEU A 12 -4.59 -4.53 1.46
N ILE A 13 -4.12 -3.49 2.16
CA ILE A 13 -2.70 -3.23 2.40
C ILE A 13 -2.09 -4.34 3.26
N ALA A 14 -2.75 -4.75 4.33
CA ALA A 14 -2.29 -5.84 5.20
C ALA A 14 -2.06 -7.13 4.39
N LYS A 15 -3.02 -7.53 3.54
CA LYS A 15 -2.87 -8.70 2.66
C LYS A 15 -1.70 -8.55 1.70
N PHE A 16 -1.52 -7.36 1.11
CA PHE A 16 -0.40 -7.07 0.22
C PHE A 16 0.96 -7.12 0.94
N MET A 17 0.98 -6.83 2.24
CA MET A 17 2.14 -6.94 3.12
C MET A 17 2.29 -8.34 3.75
N ASP A 18 1.59 -9.34 3.22
CA ASP A 18 1.67 -10.73 3.63
C ASP A 18 1.27 -10.94 5.10
N PHE A 19 0.29 -10.16 5.57
CA PHE A 19 -0.40 -10.42 6.83
C PHE A 19 -1.63 -11.30 6.60
N GLU A 20 -1.75 -12.35 7.42
CA GLU A 20 -2.93 -13.21 7.49
C GLU A 20 -3.88 -12.75 8.59
N PHE A 21 -5.17 -12.68 8.25
CA PHE A 21 -6.21 -12.38 9.23
C PHE A 21 -6.67 -13.67 9.91
N LEU A 22 -6.45 -13.78 11.21
CA LEU A 22 -6.77 -15.00 11.96
C LEU A 22 -8.29 -15.19 12.11
N ASN A 23 -9.07 -14.10 12.28
CA ASN A 23 -10.53 -14.16 12.39
C ASN A 23 -11.22 -12.94 11.75
N LYS A 24 -12.54 -13.05 11.48
CA LYS A 24 -13.37 -11.97 10.89
C LYS A 24 -13.31 -10.64 11.67
N ASN A 25 -12.97 -10.72 12.96
CA ASN A 25 -12.99 -9.59 13.87
C ASN A 25 -11.62 -9.20 14.43
N ASP A 26 -10.57 -10.03 14.31
CA ASP A 26 -9.26 -9.66 14.89
C ASP A 26 -8.06 -10.46 14.37
N TYR A 27 -6.93 -9.75 14.42
CA TYR A 27 -5.52 -10.13 14.29
C TYR A 27 -4.97 -10.37 12.90
N ALA A 28 -3.90 -9.63 12.59
CA ALA A 28 -3.04 -9.78 11.42
C ALA A 28 -1.72 -10.41 11.89
N LYS A 29 -1.43 -11.68 11.54
CA LYS A 29 -0.12 -12.29 11.76
C LYS A 29 0.71 -12.13 10.49
N GLN A 30 1.92 -11.58 10.59
CA GLN A 30 2.83 -11.54 9.45
C GLN A 30 3.34 -12.98 9.18
N VAL A 31 3.16 -13.47 7.95
CA VAL A 31 3.44 -14.86 7.57
C VAL A 31 4.92 -15.25 7.74
N HIS A 32 5.83 -14.27 7.85
CA HIS A 32 7.28 -14.47 7.95
C HIS A 32 7.97 -13.72 9.10
N CYS A 33 7.28 -13.48 10.23
CA CYS A 33 7.96 -12.95 11.42
C CYS A 33 8.66 -14.10 12.18
N PRO A 34 10.00 -14.12 12.32
CA PRO A 34 10.71 -15.17 13.04
C PRO A 34 10.61 -15.06 14.57
N SER A 35 9.95 -14.03 15.11
CA SER A 35 9.83 -13.84 16.55
C SER A 35 8.57 -14.53 17.08
N GLU A 36 8.76 -15.55 17.90
CA GLU A 36 7.72 -16.22 18.72
C GLU A 36 7.04 -15.28 19.73
N GLU A 37 7.43 -14.01 19.81
CA GLU A 37 6.98 -13.06 20.84
C GLU A 37 5.79 -12.15 20.45
N LEU A 38 5.24 -12.27 19.23
CA LEU A 38 4.09 -11.46 18.78
C LEU A 38 2.75 -12.20 18.90
N ASP A 39 2.59 -13.08 19.89
CA ASP A 39 1.35 -13.85 20.06
C ASP A 39 0.15 -12.98 20.46
N HIS A 40 0.36 -11.76 20.95
CA HIS A 40 -0.73 -10.85 21.31
C HIS A 40 -0.39 -9.41 20.93
N MET A 41 -0.69 -9.02 19.69
CA MET A 41 -0.86 -7.60 19.36
C MET A 41 -2.34 -7.26 19.60
N PRO A 42 -2.70 -6.61 20.72
CA PRO A 42 -4.08 -6.28 21.03
C PRO A 42 -4.54 -5.20 20.04
N ASP A 43 -5.69 -5.40 19.40
CA ASP A 43 -6.23 -4.55 18.32
C ASP A 43 -5.27 -4.36 17.14
N CYS A 44 -5.33 -5.24 16.13
CA CYS A 44 -4.71 -4.95 14.83
C CYS A 44 -5.54 -3.92 14.03
N ASN A 45 -5.78 -2.76 14.62
CA ASN A 45 -6.12 -1.57 13.85
C ASN A 45 -4.89 -1.20 13.02
N CYS A 46 -4.62 -1.89 11.90
CA CYS A 46 -3.49 -1.55 11.05
C CYS A 46 -3.62 -0.07 10.68
N TYR A 47 -2.74 0.78 11.21
CA TYR A 47 -2.90 2.24 11.12
C TYR A 47 -2.40 2.78 9.77
N TYR A 48 -2.49 2.00 8.68
CA TYR A 48 -2.02 2.43 7.36
C TYR A 48 -2.71 3.71 6.87
N HIS A 49 -3.93 4.01 7.32
CA HIS A 49 -4.67 5.22 6.97
C HIS A 49 -4.36 6.44 7.87
N SER A 50 -3.60 6.27 8.96
CA SER A 50 -3.39 7.32 9.97
C SER A 50 -1.99 7.38 10.59
N SER A 51 -1.09 6.44 10.28
CA SER A 51 0.29 6.40 10.77
C SER A 51 1.28 6.24 9.61
N TRP A 52 2.26 7.13 9.57
CA TRP A 52 3.36 7.06 8.61
C TRP A 52 4.25 5.85 8.88
N ASP A 53 4.47 5.47 10.13
CA ASP A 53 5.28 4.29 10.47
C ASP A 53 4.71 3.01 9.88
N TRP A 54 3.37 2.94 9.76
CA TRP A 54 2.68 1.84 9.11
C TRP A 54 2.69 1.96 7.58
N LEU A 55 2.46 3.17 7.04
CA LEU A 55 2.33 3.37 5.59
C LEU A 55 3.69 3.42 4.86
N MET A 56 4.75 3.92 5.49
CA MET A 56 6.07 4.09 4.88
C MET A 56 6.69 2.77 4.39
N PRO A 57 6.69 1.66 5.16
CA PRO A 57 7.17 0.37 4.66
C PRO A 57 6.39 -0.12 3.43
N VAL A 58 5.09 0.15 3.38
CA VAL A 58 4.24 -0.20 2.23
C VAL A 58 4.65 0.62 1.02
N LEU A 59 4.85 1.93 1.20
CA LEU A 59 5.30 2.82 0.13
C LEU A 59 6.64 2.39 -0.43
N ILE A 60 7.61 2.07 0.44
CA ILE A 60 8.92 1.57 0.04
C ILE A 60 8.77 0.29 -0.79
N LYS A 61 7.95 -0.66 -0.33
CA LYS A 61 7.65 -1.90 -1.08
C LYS A 61 7.09 -1.56 -2.46
N VAL A 62 6.04 -0.74 -2.53
CA VAL A 62 5.38 -0.35 -3.79
C VAL A 62 6.37 0.31 -4.76
N VAL A 63 7.11 1.33 -4.36
CA VAL A 63 8.03 2.05 -5.28
C VAL A 63 9.24 1.21 -5.70
N SER A 64 9.56 0.15 -4.95
CA SER A 64 10.62 -0.80 -5.31
C SER A 64 10.17 -1.85 -6.36
N MET A 65 8.87 -1.96 -6.62
CA MET A 65 8.32 -2.95 -7.55
C MET A 65 8.39 -2.46 -9.00
N LYS A 66 8.76 -3.37 -9.91
CA LYS A 66 8.77 -3.09 -11.36
C LYS A 66 7.35 -2.77 -11.86
N GLU A 67 6.37 -3.45 -11.30
CA GLU A 67 4.95 -3.30 -11.61
C GLU A 67 4.43 -1.90 -11.27
N TYR A 68 5.01 -1.22 -10.29
CA TYR A 68 4.65 0.17 -9.99
C TYR A 68 5.04 1.12 -11.12
N TYR A 69 6.18 0.87 -11.79
CA TYR A 69 6.54 1.62 -12.99
C TYR A 69 5.55 1.37 -14.13
N GLU A 70 5.14 0.12 -14.36
CA GLU A 70 4.11 -0.21 -15.37
C GLU A 70 2.77 0.45 -15.07
N PHE A 71 2.32 0.41 -13.81
CA PHE A 71 1.13 1.13 -13.33
C PHE A 71 1.19 2.63 -13.65
N ARG A 72 2.37 3.23 -13.54
CA ARG A 72 2.62 4.65 -13.81
C ARG A 72 2.91 4.97 -15.27
N LYS A 73 3.25 4.02 -16.14
CA LYS A 73 3.57 4.30 -17.56
C LYS A 73 2.43 5.00 -18.31
N GLY A 74 1.17 4.80 -17.89
CA GLY A 74 0.01 5.54 -18.41
C GLY A 74 -0.08 7.00 -17.94
N TYR A 75 0.73 7.41 -16.95
CA TYR A 75 0.64 8.69 -16.23
C TYR A 75 1.98 9.46 -16.15
N MET A 76 3.10 8.87 -16.59
CA MET A 76 4.45 9.41 -16.39
C MET A 76 5.09 9.82 -17.72
N TRP A 77 5.57 11.07 -17.80
CA TRP A 77 6.41 11.55 -18.91
C TRP A 77 7.77 10.84 -18.87
N PRO A 78 8.42 10.52 -20.00
CA PRO A 78 9.62 9.65 -20.09
C PRO A 78 10.91 10.13 -19.38
N TYR A 79 10.87 11.12 -18.49
CA TYR A 79 12.06 11.81 -17.95
C TYR A 79 12.35 11.61 -16.46
N MET A 80 11.88 10.54 -15.83
CA MET A 80 12.21 10.24 -14.42
C MET A 80 12.81 8.84 -14.23
N GLU A 81 13.79 8.48 -15.05
CA GLU A 81 14.68 7.36 -14.74
C GLU A 81 15.57 7.72 -13.54
N GLY A 82 15.47 6.95 -12.45
CA GLY A 82 16.47 6.95 -11.38
C GLY A 82 16.07 7.53 -10.03
N ASN A 83 14.85 8.04 -9.82
CA ASN A 83 14.40 8.49 -8.49
C ASN A 83 13.01 7.94 -8.11
N PRO A 84 12.94 6.87 -7.30
CA PRO A 84 11.67 6.30 -6.81
C PRO A 84 10.80 7.30 -6.04
N MET A 85 11.41 8.31 -5.40
CA MET A 85 10.70 9.35 -4.64
C MET A 85 10.08 10.41 -5.57
N ALA A 86 10.64 10.63 -6.76
CA ALA A 86 10.04 11.46 -7.81
C ALA A 86 8.78 10.79 -8.42
N CYS A 87 8.58 9.50 -8.17
CA CYS A 87 7.41 8.75 -8.61
C CYS A 87 6.13 9.08 -7.80
N PHE A 88 6.26 9.83 -6.70
CA PHE A 88 5.14 10.44 -5.97
C PHE A 88 4.98 11.95 -6.24
N SER A 89 5.89 12.59 -6.97
CA SER A 89 5.65 13.95 -7.47
C SER A 89 4.69 13.90 -8.66
N ILE A 90 3.47 13.43 -8.41
CA ILE A 90 2.36 13.53 -9.35
C ILE A 90 1.64 14.81 -8.98
N THR A 91 1.92 15.88 -9.71
CA THR A 91 0.90 16.72 -10.36
C THR A 91 1.62 17.81 -11.15
N GLN A 92 1.43 17.81 -12.48
CA GLN A 92 1.48 19.09 -13.20
C GLN A 92 0.41 20.01 -12.59
N LYS A 93 0.81 21.24 -12.26
CA LYS A 93 0.13 22.29 -11.47
C LYS A 93 0.21 22.11 -9.95
N HIS A 94 1.25 22.73 -9.37
CA HIS A 94 1.19 23.60 -8.18
C HIS A 94 0.44 23.16 -6.91
N ASP A 95 0.13 21.88 -6.69
CA ASP A 95 -0.30 21.39 -5.39
C ASP A 95 0.82 20.58 -4.74
N THR A 96 1.70 21.29 -4.03
CA THR A 96 2.82 20.71 -3.26
C THR A 96 2.37 19.97 -2.00
N ASN A 97 1.07 19.81 -1.78
CA ASN A 97 0.53 19.14 -0.60
C ASN A 97 0.26 17.66 -0.90
N LEU A 98 1.32 16.87 -0.90
CA LEU A 98 1.24 15.42 -0.74
C LEU A 98 0.70 15.10 0.65
N THR A 99 -0.63 15.11 0.78
CA THR A 99 -1.26 14.74 2.04
C THR A 99 -1.18 13.23 2.24
N PHE A 100 -1.15 12.83 3.51
CA PHE A 100 -1.23 11.42 3.91
C PHE A 100 -2.37 10.69 3.17
N GLU A 101 -3.54 11.32 3.08
CA GLU A 101 -4.73 10.75 2.43
C GLU A 101 -4.51 10.49 0.93
N ILE A 102 -3.83 11.39 0.22
CA ILE A 102 -3.50 11.19 -1.20
C ILE A 102 -2.61 9.96 -1.36
N ILE A 103 -1.55 9.89 -0.55
CA ILE A 103 -0.57 8.81 -0.63
C ILE A 103 -1.21 7.46 -0.28
N TYR A 104 -2.03 7.42 0.77
CA TYR A 104 -2.82 6.23 1.13
C TYR A 104 -3.75 5.78 -0.01
N LYS A 105 -4.47 6.72 -0.64
CA LYS A 105 -5.33 6.41 -1.79
C LYS A 105 -4.55 5.89 -2.99
N GLU A 106 -3.39 6.46 -3.29
CA GLU A 106 -2.53 6.00 -4.38
C GLU A 106 -2.01 4.58 -4.14
N VAL A 107 -1.60 4.26 -2.92
CA VAL A 107 -1.23 2.89 -2.53
C VAL A 107 -2.39 1.91 -2.76
N ILE A 108 -3.60 2.27 -2.32
CA ILE A 108 -4.78 1.42 -2.55
C ILE A 108 -5.05 1.21 -4.04
N LYS A 109 -4.97 2.27 -4.85
CA LYS A 109 -5.19 2.18 -6.30
C LYS A 109 -4.17 1.23 -6.95
N PHE A 110 -2.90 1.37 -6.58
CA PHE A 110 -1.85 0.48 -7.07
C PHE A 110 -2.14 -0.98 -6.70
N ILE A 111 -2.43 -1.27 -5.43
CA ILE A 111 -2.67 -2.66 -4.98
C ILE A 111 -3.89 -3.27 -5.68
N LYS A 112 -4.97 -2.49 -5.89
CA LYS A 112 -6.15 -2.95 -6.64
C LYS A 112 -5.80 -3.31 -8.08
N TRP A 113 -5.01 -2.48 -8.76
CA TRP A 113 -4.53 -2.76 -10.11
C TRP A 113 -3.63 -4.01 -10.13
N TYR A 114 -2.65 -4.07 -9.22
CA TYR A 114 -1.71 -5.19 -9.12
C TYR A 114 -2.40 -6.55 -8.93
N ASN A 115 -3.38 -6.61 -8.03
CA ASN A 115 -4.14 -7.83 -7.78
C ASN A 115 -5.00 -8.24 -8.99
N LYS A 116 -5.49 -7.27 -9.77
CA LYS A 116 -6.24 -7.54 -11.00
C LYS A 116 -5.33 -8.16 -12.07
N GLU A 117 -4.14 -7.59 -12.29
CA GLU A 117 -3.18 -8.14 -13.25
C GLU A 117 -2.75 -9.56 -12.87
N LYS A 118 -2.39 -9.80 -11.60
CA LYS A 118 -2.06 -11.16 -11.12
C LYS A 118 -3.18 -12.17 -11.33
N SER A 119 -4.45 -11.77 -11.21
CA SER A 119 -5.58 -12.66 -11.45
C SER A 119 -5.77 -13.02 -12.93
N ASN A 120 -5.28 -12.18 -13.84
CA ASN A 120 -5.30 -12.45 -15.28
C ASN A 120 -4.14 -13.36 -15.71
N ASP A 121 -2.98 -13.28 -15.06
CA ASP A 121 -1.81 -14.14 -15.35
C ASP A 121 -2.01 -15.61 -14.93
N THR A 122 -3.04 -15.91 -14.12
CA THR A 122 -3.34 -17.28 -13.65
C THR A 122 -4.45 -17.97 -14.46
N LYS A 123 -4.84 -17.42 -15.62
CA LYS A 123 -5.80 -18.02 -16.56
C LYS A 123 -5.12 -18.42 -17.86
#